data_AF-A0A849Z746-F1
#
_entry.id   AF-A0A849Z746-F1
#
_cell.length_a   1.000
_cell.length_b   1.000
_cell.length_c   1.000
_cell.angle_alpha   90.00
_cell.angle_beta   90.00
_cell.angle_gamma   90.00
#
_symmetry.space_group_name_H-M   'P 1'
#
loop_
_entity.id
_entity.type
_entity.pdbx_description
1 polymer ?
#
loop_
_entity_poly.entity_id
_entity_poly.type
_entity_poly.pdbx_seq_one_letter_code
_entity_poly.pdbx_strand_id
1 'polypeptide(L)' 'MESAPSSEAKVPIGFSFAGLACGIKVKRRDLGLLISEVPAAAAGCFTTSTTRAASVRRGAAMLPREG' A
#
# COMPACT_ATOMS: atom_id res chain seq x y z
N MET A 1 20.39 -11.91 16.77
CA MET A 1 19.30 -11.92 17.76
C MET A 1 18.01 -12.10 17.00
N GLU A 2 17.55 -13.35 17.03
CA GLU A 2 16.29 -13.96 16.58
C GLU A 2 15.56 -13.43 15.33
N SER A 3 15.65 -14.26 14.28
CA SER A 3 14.82 -14.26 13.08
C SER A 3 13.33 -14.42 13.42
N ALA A 4 12.48 -13.57 12.83
CA ALA A 4 11.01 -13.72 12.83
C ALA A 4 10.58 -14.77 11.78
N PRO A 5 9.43 -15.45 11.97
CA PRO A 5 9.14 -16.70 11.27
C PRO A 5 8.97 -16.53 9.76
N SER A 6 9.58 -17.47 9.05
CA SER A 6 9.44 -17.75 7.63
C SER A 6 8.00 -18.16 7.31
N SER A 7 7.20 -17.24 6.79
CA SER A 7 6.20 -17.57 5.78
C SER A 7 6.64 -16.86 4.52
N GLU A 8 7.04 -17.61 3.51
CA GLU A 8 7.47 -17.05 2.24
C GLU A 8 6.26 -16.40 1.59
N ALA A 9 6.06 -15.11 1.86
CA ALA A 9 5.12 -14.30 1.11
C ALA A 9 5.59 -14.39 -0.34
N LYS A 10 4.82 -15.07 -1.19
CA LYS A 10 5.08 -15.12 -2.63
C LYS A 10 4.83 -13.73 -3.19
N VAL A 11 5.85 -12.89 -3.13
CA VAL A 11 5.82 -11.55 -3.72
C VAL A 11 6.07 -11.71 -5.22
N PRO A 12 5.21 -11.15 -6.08
CA PRO A 12 5.47 -11.13 -7.51
C PRO A 12 6.81 -10.46 -7.83
N ILE A 13 7.48 -10.95 -8.88
CA ILE A 13 8.75 -10.38 -9.34
C ILE A 13 8.53 -8.88 -9.70
N GLY A 14 9.46 -8.03 -9.27
CA GLY A 14 9.39 -6.58 -9.50
C GLY A 14 8.50 -5.83 -8.51
N PHE A 15 8.09 -6.47 -7.41
CA PHE A 15 7.40 -5.81 -6.31
C PHE A 15 8.15 -6.05 -4.99
N SER A 16 8.15 -5.01 -4.16
CA SER A 16 8.77 -5.01 -2.84
C SER A 16 7.79 -4.39 -1.83
N PHE A 17 7.85 -4.84 -0.57
CA PHE A 17 6.98 -4.30 0.48
C PHE A 17 7.73 -4.15 1.80
N ALA A 18 7.29 -3.18 2.62
CA ALA A 18 7.79 -2.97 3.96
C ALA A 18 6.64 -2.60 4.90
N GLY A 19 6.79 -2.93 6.18
CA GLY A 19 5.83 -2.52 7.21
C GLY A 19 6.53 -2.27 8.53
N LEU A 20 6.27 -1.12 9.14
CA LEU A 20 6.93 -0.69 10.37
C LEU A 20 5.93 -0.05 11.35
N ALA A 21 6.38 0.12 12.59
CA ALA A 21 5.66 0.88 13.61
C ALA A 21 6.23 2.31 13.64
N CYS A 22 5.51 3.26 13.04
CA CYS A 22 5.92 4.66 12.94
C CYS A 22 5.39 5.52 14.10
N GLY A 23 4.57 4.95 14.98
CA GLY A 23 4.11 5.60 16.21
C GLY A 23 2.69 6.16 16.16
N ILE A 24 1.92 5.88 15.10
CA ILE A 24 0.49 6.21 15.02
C ILE A 24 -0.29 5.26 15.95
N LYS A 25 0.08 3.98 15.99
CA LYS A 25 -0.45 2.99 16.94
C LYS A 25 0.61 2.67 17.99
N VAL A 26 0.18 2.54 19.25
CA VAL A 26 1.07 2.35 20.40
C VAL A 26 1.85 1.03 20.37
N LYS A 27 1.24 -0.07 19.89
CA LYS A 27 1.82 -1.43 20.03
C LYS A 27 1.83 -2.27 18.75
N ARG A 28 1.48 -1.70 17.59
CA ARG A 28 1.33 -2.47 16.33
C ARG A 28 1.94 -1.72 15.16
N ARG A 29 2.42 -2.45 14.15
CA ARG A 29 2.77 -1.88 12.85
C ARG A 29 1.56 -1.15 12.28
N ASP A 30 1.78 0.05 11.77
CA ASP A 30 0.77 1.04 11.43
C ASP A 30 1.05 1.77 10.12
N LEU A 31 2.25 1.59 9.58
CA LEU A 31 2.65 2.08 8.27
C LEU A 31 3.11 0.90 7.40
N GLY A 32 2.55 0.84 6.19
CA GLY A 32 2.94 -0.10 5.15
C GLY A 32 3.32 0.65 3.89
N LEU A 33 4.29 0.11 3.16
CA LEU A 33 4.71 0.58 1.84
C LEU A 33 4.73 -0.63 0.89
N LEU A 34 4.13 -0.44 -0.28
CA LEU A 34 4.23 -1.35 -1.42
C LEU A 34 4.82 -0.54 -2.58
N ILE A 35 5.84 -1.09 -3.22
CA ILE A 35 6.51 -0.44 -4.36
C ILE A 35 6.60 -1.43 -5.51
N SER A 36 6.41 -0.92 -6.73
CA SER A 36 6.84 -1.61 -7.93
C SER A 36 8.21 -1.07 -8.33
N GLU A 37 9.15 -1.96 -8.57
CA GLU A 37 10.52 -1.63 -8.97
C GLU A 37 10.58 -1.17 -10.43
N VAL A 38 9.52 -1.46 -11.20
CA VAL A 38 9.31 -1.05 -12.59
C VAL A 38 7.99 -0.30 -12.72
N PRO A 39 7.76 0.48 -13.80
CA PRO A 39 6.45 1.07 -14.04
C PRO A 39 5.36 -0.01 -14.13
N ALA A 40 4.34 0.07 -13.26
CA ALA A 40 3.24 -0.88 -13.21
C ALA A 40 1.94 -0.25 -13.70
N ALA A 41 1.17 -1.01 -14.49
CA ALA A 41 -0.22 -0.67 -14.77
C ALA A 41 -1.04 -0.77 -13.47
N ALA A 42 -1.86 0.25 -13.20
CA ALA A 42 -2.65 0.34 -11.98
C ALA A 42 -4.09 0.73 -12.29
N ALA A 43 -5.03 0.06 -11.62
CA ALA A 43 -6.44 0.38 -11.62
C ALA A 43 -6.96 0.40 -10.18
N GLY A 44 -8.05 1.11 -9.92
CA GLY A 44 -8.57 1.26 -8.56
C GLY A 44 -10.03 1.68 -8.53
N CYS A 45 -10.78 1.10 -7.59
CA CYS A 45 -12.13 1.49 -7.25
C CYS A 45 -12.12 2.22 -5.90
N PHE A 46 -12.91 3.28 -5.78
CA PHE A 46 -12.94 4.14 -4.59
C PHE A 46 -14.32 4.15 -3.97
N THR A 47 -14.40 4.50 -2.68
CA THR A 47 -15.68 4.62 -1.98
C THR A 47 -16.61 5.63 -2.67
N THR A 48 -17.89 5.30 -2.74
CA THR A 48 -18.96 6.15 -3.28
C THR A 48 -19.51 7.15 -2.27
N SER A 49 -19.10 7.07 -1.00
CA SER A 49 -19.52 8.01 0.05
C SER A 49 -19.28 9.47 -0.36
N THR A 50 -20.18 10.36 0.08
CA THR A 50 -20.05 11.81 -0.09
C THR A 50 -18.96 12.39 0.81
N THR A 51 -18.75 11.81 1.99
CA THR A 51 -17.70 12.17 2.94
C THR A 51 -16.41 11.39 2.66
N ARG A 52 -15.58 11.90 1.74
CA ARG A 52 -14.32 11.24 1.34
C ARG A 52 -13.11 11.80 2.06
N ALA A 53 -12.22 10.92 2.51
CA ALA A 53 -10.92 11.31 3.05
C ALA A 53 -9.99 11.90 1.97
N ALA A 54 -9.02 12.71 2.38
CA ALA A 54 -8.04 13.31 1.49
C ALA A 54 -7.24 12.28 0.69
N SER A 55 -6.89 11.14 1.30
CA SER A 55 -6.18 10.03 0.65
C SER A 55 -6.97 9.41 -0.51
N VAL A 56 -8.29 9.27 -0.36
CA VAL A 56 -9.17 8.78 -1.43
C VAL A 56 -9.13 9.73 -2.61
N ARG A 57 -9.22 11.05 -2.37
CA ARG A 57 -9.14 12.07 -3.42
C ARG A 57 -7.79 12.05 -4.12
N ARG A 58 -6.70 11.91 -3.36
CA ARG A 58 -5.33 11.80 -3.88
C ARG A 58 -5.16 10.59 -4.78
N GLY A 59 -5.56 9.40 -4.31
CA GLY A 59 -5.45 8.16 -5.08
C GLY A 59 -6.24 8.21 -6.39
N ALA A 60 -7.49 8.70 -6.35
CA ALA A 60 -8.34 8.82 -7.54
C ALA A 60 -7.83 9.85 -8.56
N ALA A 61 -6.99 10.81 -8.15
CA ALA A 61 -6.37 11.76 -9.06
C ALA A 61 -5.08 11.23 -9.71
N MET A 62 -4.42 10.24 -9.08
CA MET A 62 -3.17 9.67 -9.55
C MET A 62 -3.35 8.54 -10.56
N LEU A 63 -4.47 7.81 -10.51
CA LEU A 63 -4.73 6.75 -11.47
C LEU A 63 -5.10 7.33 -12.84
N PRO A 64 -4.68 6.67 -13.94
CA PRO A 64 -5.14 7.03 -15.28
C PRO A 64 -6.67 7.04 -15.28
N ARG A 65 -7.29 8.17 -15.67
CA ARG A 65 -8.76 8.28 -15.73
C ARG A 65 -9.34 7.66 -16.99
N GLU A 66 -8.48 7.14 -17.88
CA GLU A 66 -8.82 6.73 -19.23
C GLU A 66 -8.39 5.28 -19.45
N GLY A 67 -9.30 4.51 -20.04
CA GLY A 67 -9.12 3.23 -20.70
C GLY A 67 -10.08 3.18 -21.88
#